data_AF-A0AAV3HAX2-F1
#
_entry.id   AF-A0AAV3HAX2-F1
#
_cell.length_a   1.000
_cell.length_b   1.000
_cell.length_c   1.000
_cell.angle_alpha   90.00
_cell.angle_beta   90.00
_cell.angle_gamma   90.00
#
_symmetry.space_group_name_H-M   'P 1'
#
loop_
_entity.id
_entity.type
_entity.pdbx_description
1 polymer ?
#
loop_
_entity_poly.entity_id
_entity_poly.type
_entity_poly.pdbx_seq_one_letter_code
_entity_poly.pdbx_strand_id
1 'polypeptide(L)'
;MTEAELLGLIRRVAGISQQHDEQATQPDSVTAENYVRVVAEVMRRDGIELNGVDMRNIRNRVLEMLAYNRRVELYREKEKITYHWKKPERLRR
;
A
#
# COMPACT_ATOMS: atom_id res chain seq x y z
N MET A 1 29.13 0.67 -0.35
CA MET A 1 27.84 1.37 -0.37
C MET A 1 26.76 0.32 -0.56
N THR A 2 25.95 0.06 0.46
CA THR A 2 24.89 -0.96 0.47
C THR A 2 23.54 -0.32 0.16
N GLU A 3 22.57 -1.12 -0.27
CA GLU A 3 21.22 -0.67 -0.59
C GLU A 3 20.56 0.07 0.60
N ALA A 4 20.83 -0.37 1.82
CA ALA A 4 20.38 0.27 3.06
C ALA A 4 20.98 1.68 3.26
N GLU A 5 22.24 1.88 2.87
CA GLU A 5 22.92 3.19 2.98
C GLU A 5 22.37 4.19 1.96
N LEU A 6 22.08 3.73 0.74
CA LEU A 6 21.47 4.55 -0.31
C LEU A 6 20.03 4.96 0.07
N LEU A 7 19.24 4.02 0.60
CA LEU A 7 17.91 4.30 1.14
C LEU A 7 17.96 5.30 2.31
N GLY A 8 18.96 5.20 3.17
CA GLY A 8 19.17 6.16 4.27
C GLY A 8 19.42 7.59 3.77
N LEU A 9 20.22 7.75 2.72
CA LEU A 9 20.51 9.05 2.11
C LEU A 9 19.26 9.66 1.45
N ILE A 10 18.51 8.88 0.68
CA ILE A 10 17.28 9.33 0.01
C ILE A 10 16.25 9.81 1.05
N ARG A 11 16.07 9.07 2.15
CA ARG A 11 15.13 9.45 3.23
C ARG A 11 15.54 10.74 3.92
N ARG A 12 16.84 10.94 4.16
CA ARG A 12 17.37 12.15 4.80
C ARG A 12 17.18 13.40 3.93
N VAL A 13 17.42 13.29 2.63
CA VAL A 13 17.23 14.39 1.67
C VAL A 13 15.75 14.70 1.47
N ALA A 14 14.89 13.67 1.47
CA ALA A 14 13.44 13.83 1.33
C ALA A 14 12.72 14.24 2.64
N GLY A 15 13.44 14.38 3.77
CA GLY A 15 12.84 14.72 5.07
C GLY A 15 11.96 13.63 5.67
N ILE A 16 12.12 12.37 5.24
CA ILE A 16 11.33 11.23 5.70
C ILE A 16 11.99 10.72 6.99
N SER A 17 11.40 11.06 8.15
CA SER A 17 11.88 10.56 9.45
C SER A 17 11.71 9.04 9.54
N GLN A 18 12.58 8.40 10.31
CA GLN A 18 12.61 6.96 10.57
C GLN A 18 11.46 6.51 11.50
N GLN A 19 10.34 7.24 11.53
CA GLN A 19 9.10 6.75 12.14
C GLN A 19 8.46 5.79 11.15
N HIS A 20 9.05 4.60 11.07
CA HIS A 20 8.32 3.42 10.68
C HIS A 20 7.38 3.10 11.85
N ASP A 21 6.33 3.90 12.02
CA ASP A 21 5.18 3.46 12.79
C ASP A 21 4.65 2.25 12.01
N GLU A 22 4.80 1.05 12.58
CA GLU A 22 4.32 -0.21 12.02
C GLU A 22 2.78 -0.23 11.81
N GLN A 23 2.10 0.88 12.13
CA GLN A 23 0.67 1.11 11.93
C GLN A 23 0.31 2.38 11.11
N ALA A 24 1.26 3.20 10.68
CA ALA A 24 0.96 4.41 9.89
C ALA A 24 0.96 4.10 8.38
N THR A 25 0.11 3.17 7.94
CA THR A 25 -0.24 3.07 6.52
C THR A 25 -0.80 4.44 6.10
N GLN A 26 -0.17 5.10 5.12
CA GLN A 26 -0.72 6.34 4.57
C GLN A 26 -2.19 6.11 4.21
N PRO A 27 -3.08 7.06 4.51
CA PRO A 27 -4.47 6.89 4.18
C PRO A 27 -4.62 6.71 2.65
N ASP A 28 -5.47 5.79 2.23
CA ASP A 28 -5.67 5.47 0.80
C ASP A 28 -5.97 6.70 -0.05
N SER A 29 -6.56 7.75 0.53
CA SER A 29 -6.76 9.03 -0.15
C SER A 29 -5.44 9.66 -0.60
N VAL A 30 -4.44 9.73 0.28
CA VAL A 30 -3.10 10.24 -0.03
C VAL A 30 -2.41 9.34 -1.04
N THR A 31 -2.56 8.02 -0.91
CA THR A 31 -2.00 7.07 -1.89
C THR A 31 -2.63 7.25 -3.27
N ALA A 32 -3.95 7.38 -3.34
CA ALA A 32 -4.67 7.56 -4.60
C ALA A 32 -4.35 8.92 -5.26
N GLU A 33 -4.21 9.99 -4.47
CA GLU A 33 -3.79 11.31 -4.96
C GLU A 33 -2.37 11.28 -5.52
N ASN A 34 -1.44 10.63 -4.83
CA ASN A 34 -0.07 10.44 -5.33
C ASN A 34 -0.06 9.64 -6.65
N TYR A 35 -0.89 8.60 -6.76
CA TYR A 35 -1.05 7.84 -8.01
C TYR A 35 -1.54 8.72 -9.16
N VAL A 36 -2.58 9.51 -8.94
CA VAL A 36 -3.11 10.43 -9.97
C VAL A 36 -2.05 11.41 -10.43
N ARG A 37 -1.23 11.95 -9.51
CA ARG A 37 -0.13 12.85 -9.86
C ARG A 37 0.90 12.19 -10.76
N VAL A 38 1.32 10.97 -10.42
CA VAL A 38 2.28 10.21 -11.23
C VAL A 38 1.72 9.89 -12.60
N VAL A 39 0.47 9.42 -12.69
CA VAL A 39 -0.17 9.11 -13.98
C VAL A 39 -0.31 10.37 -14.82
N ALA A 40 -0.72 11.50 -14.23
CA ALA A 40 -0.79 12.77 -14.94
C ALA A 40 0.58 13.26 -15.44
N GLU A 41 1.65 13.00 -14.69
CA GLU A 41 3.01 13.34 -15.14
C GLU A 41 3.46 12.45 -16.31
N VAL A 42 3.21 11.13 -16.24
CA VAL A 42 3.56 10.19 -17.31
C VAL A 42 2.79 10.53 -18.58
N MET A 43 1.48 10.71 -18.49
CA MET A 43 0.64 11.04 -19.65
C MET A 43 1.08 12.37 -20.29
N ARG A 44 1.45 13.36 -19.48
CA ARG A 44 1.97 14.64 -19.97
C ARG A 44 3.26 14.48 -20.77
N ARG A 45 4.16 13.58 -20.35
CA ARG A 45 5.40 13.29 -21.10
C ARG A 45 5.10 12.66 -22.47
N ASP A 46 4.00 11.93 -22.57
CA ASP A 46 3.51 11.32 -23.82
C ASP A 46 2.63 12.28 -24.65
N GLY A 47 2.52 13.55 -24.25
CA GLY A 47 1.70 14.56 -24.94
C GLY A 47 0.20 14.42 -24.71
N ILE A 48 -0.22 13.67 -23.70
CA ILE A 48 -1.62 13.44 -23.32
C ILE A 48 -1.94 14.26 -22.07
N GLU A 49 -2.85 15.21 -22.20
CA GLU A 49 -3.33 16.00 -21.07
C GLU A 49 -4.60 15.38 -20.48
N LEU A 50 -4.55 15.01 -19.19
CA LEU A 50 -5.70 14.47 -18.48
C LEU A 50 -6.57 15.61 -17.95
N ASN A 51 -7.87 15.53 -18.20
CA ASN A 51 -8.82 16.50 -17.67
C ASN A 51 -9.21 16.15 -16.22
N GLY A 52 -10.00 17.04 -15.58
CA GLY A 52 -10.46 16.84 -14.20
C GLY A 52 -11.31 15.58 -13.98
N VAL A 53 -12.04 15.13 -15.00
CA VAL A 53 -12.86 13.91 -14.96
C VAL A 53 -11.97 12.67 -15.01
N ASP A 54 -10.97 12.65 -15.88
CA ASP A 54 -10.01 11.54 -16.00
C ASP A 54 -9.26 11.34 -14.68
N MET A 55 -8.75 12.44 -14.11
CA MET A 55 -8.06 12.43 -12.81
C MET A 55 -8.95 11.87 -11.70
N ARG A 56 -10.23 12.25 -11.66
CA ARG A 56 -11.21 11.74 -10.70
C ARG A 56 -11.46 10.24 -10.90
N ASN A 57 -11.61 9.79 -12.15
CA ASN A 57 -11.88 8.39 -12.47
C ASN A 57 -10.69 7.50 -12.07
N ILE A 58 -9.46 7.94 -12.37
CA ILE A 58 -8.23 7.24 -11.95
C ILE A 58 -8.17 7.16 -10.42
N ARG A 59 -8.42 8.26 -9.71
CA ARG A 59 -8.44 8.27 -8.23
C ARG A 59 -9.42 7.24 -7.67
N ASN A 60 -10.65 7.25 -8.17
CA ASN A 60 -11.69 6.34 -7.71
C ASN A 60 -11.31 4.88 -7.96
N ARG A 61 -10.71 4.58 -9.12
CA ARG A 61 -10.27 3.22 -9.44
C ARG A 61 -9.16 2.73 -8.52
N VAL A 62 -8.21 3.60 -8.18
CA VAL A 62 -7.13 3.28 -7.22
C VAL A 62 -7.71 3.04 -5.82
N LEU A 63 -8.66 3.86 -5.37
CA LEU A 63 -9.33 3.66 -4.08
C LEU A 63 -10.06 2.32 -4.01
N GLU A 64 -10.76 1.91 -5.08
CA GLU A 64 -11.41 0.59 -5.16
C GLU A 64 -10.40 -0.55 -5.02
N MET A 65 -9.26 -0.44 -5.71
CA MET A 65 -8.20 -1.44 -5.69
C MET A 65 -7.56 -1.55 -4.29
N LEU A 66 -7.27 -0.42 -3.64
CA LEU A 66 -6.72 -0.41 -2.28
C LEU A 66 -7.71 -0.99 -1.27
N ALA A 67 -9.00 -0.66 -1.39
CA ALA A 67 -10.06 -1.24 -0.55
C ALA A 67 -10.23 -2.75 -0.79
N TYR A 68 -10.02 -3.23 -2.01
CA TYR A 68 -9.99 -4.67 -2.30
C TYR A 68 -8.76 -5.35 -1.66
N ASN A 69 -7.56 -4.79 -1.81
CA ASN A 69 -6.33 -5.33 -1.24
C ASN A 69 -6.43 -5.44 0.30
N ARG A 70 -6.94 -4.41 0.97
CA ARG A 70 -7.17 -4.45 2.43
C ARG A 70 -8.14 -5.56 2.84
N ARG A 71 -9.20 -5.79 2.07
CA ARG A 71 -10.13 -6.91 2.33
C ARG A 71 -9.42 -8.26 2.18
N VAL A 72 -8.61 -8.43 1.15
CA VAL A 72 -7.84 -9.67 0.93
C VAL A 72 -6.83 -9.91 2.05
N GLU A 73 -6.12 -8.88 2.50
CA GLU A 73 -5.20 -8.97 3.64
C GLU A 73 -5.93 -9.40 4.91
N LEU A 74 -7.07 -8.78 5.22
CA LEU A 74 -7.90 -9.17 6.37
C LEU A 74 -8.37 -10.64 6.29
N TYR A 75 -8.75 -11.14 5.10
CA TYR A 75 -9.11 -12.55 4.94
C TYR A 75 -7.92 -13.47 5.19
N ARG A 76 -6.75 -13.15 4.63
CA ARG A 76 -5.51 -13.92 4.87
C ARG A 76 -5.12 -13.93 6.35
N GLU A 77 -5.28 -12.82 7.06
CA GLU A 77 -5.06 -12.76 8.50
C GLU A 77 -6.07 -13.61 9.28
N LYS A 78 -7.35 -13.58 8.91
CA LYS A 78 -8.37 -14.43 9.52
C LYS A 78 -8.12 -15.92 9.28
N GLU A 79 -7.68 -16.31 8.09
CA GLU A 79 -7.32 -17.71 7.79
C GLU A 79 -6.16 -18.21 8.65
N LYS A 80 -5.15 -17.36 8.90
CA LYS A 80 -4.03 -17.67 9.80
C LYS A 80 -4.48 -17.92 11.24
N ILE A 81 -5.51 -17.20 11.72
CA ILE A 81 -6.09 -17.39 13.06
C ILE A 81 -7.02 -18.62 13.09
N THR A 82 -7.72 -18.90 11.99
CA THR A 82 -8.75 -19.96 11.96
C THR A 82 -8.16 -21.37 12.03
N TYR A 83 -6.96 -21.59 11.46
CA TYR A 83 -6.25 -22.87 11.58
C TYR A 83 -5.30 -22.91 12.77
N HIS A 84 -5.84 -23.01 13.98
CA HIS A 84 -5.06 -23.47 15.15
C HIS A 84 -5.26 -24.98 15.32
N TRP A 85 -4.29 -25.79 14.89
CA TRP A 85 -4.25 -27.22 15.23
C TRP A 85 -4.16 -27.36 16.76
N LYS A 86 -5.29 -27.67 17.41
CA LYS A 86 -5.29 -28.00 18.84
C LYS A 86 -4.73 -29.42 18.97
N LYS A 87 -3.56 -29.55 19.61
CA LYS A 87 -2.95 -30.87 19.89
C LYS A 87 -3.99 -31.74 20.60
N PRO A 88 -4.44 -32.87 20.04
CA PRO A 88 -5.39 -33.72 20.73
C PRO A 88 -4.75 -34.17 22.05
N GLU A 89 -5.41 -33.83 23.16
CA GLU A 89 -5.04 -34.31 24.48
C GLU A 89 -5.14 -35.83 24.45
N ARG A 90 -3.96 -36.44 24.32
CA ARG A 90 -3.64 -37.87 24.28
C ARG A 90 -4.86 -38.74 24.56
N LEU A 91 -5.25 -39.55 23.58
CA LEU A 91 -6.11 -40.73 23.75
C LEU A 91 -5.54 -41.55 24.92
N ARG A 92 -6.07 -41.33 26.13
CA ARG A 92 -5.73 -42.11 27.33
C ARG A 92 -6.18 -43.55 27.04
N ARG A 93 -5.21 -44.41 26.76
CA ARG A 93 -5.37 -45.85 26.93
C ARG A 93 -5.16 -46.20 28.39
#